data_AF-A0A507CG09-F1
#
_entry.id   AF-A0A507CG09-F1
#
_cell.length_a   1.000
_cell.length_b   1.000
_cell.length_c   1.000
_cell.angle_alpha   90.00
_cell.angle_beta   90.00
_cell.angle_gamma   90.00
#
_symmetry.space_group_name_H-M   'P 1'
#
loop_
_entity.id
_entity.type
_entity.pdbx_description
1 polymer ?
#
loop_
_entity_poly.entity_id
_entity_poly.type
_entity_poly.pdbx_seq_one_letter_code
_entity_poly.pdbx_strand_id
1 'polypeptide(L)'
;MQAQRVKKSIWSSSVIEEEFNKRVDTEVTNLAESFMEIIEAARTQTPEDTLPARLKLPTSESKPPTLHIDDKHITLQKTTRMQVATASLVKSSESLLSITSELKRCLVLNDYAALNASVRARRAQILAQQSKIKETLSGLEDALGDVTTGLEKALFVSSTG
;
A
#
# COMPACT_ATOMS: atom_id res chain seq x y z
N MET A 1 -12.61 21.73 -30.89
CA MET A 1 -12.92 20.94 -29.68
C MET A 1 -12.03 19.72 -29.65
N GLN A 2 -10.91 19.76 -28.92
CA GLN A 2 -10.04 18.59 -28.74
C GLN A 2 -10.38 17.92 -27.43
N ALA A 3 -10.95 16.71 -27.52
CA ALA A 3 -11.19 15.83 -26.39
C ALA A 3 -9.84 15.45 -25.77
N GLN A 4 -9.56 16.03 -24.60
CA GLN A 4 -8.39 15.70 -23.81
C GLN A 4 -8.56 14.26 -23.32
N ARG A 5 -7.93 13.31 -24.02
CA ARG A 5 -7.80 11.91 -23.59
C ARG A 5 -7.26 11.92 -22.17
N VAL A 6 -8.13 11.65 -21.19
CA VAL A 6 -7.73 11.31 -19.83
C VAL A 6 -6.84 10.10 -20.00
N LYS A 7 -5.52 10.29 -19.82
CA LYS A 7 -4.56 9.20 -19.81
C LYS A 7 -5.01 8.27 -18.69
N LYS A 8 -5.65 7.16 -19.06
CA LYS A 8 -6.01 6.06 -18.17
C LYS A 8 -4.71 5.73 -17.42
N SER A 9 -4.71 5.99 -16.11
CA SER A 9 -3.56 5.72 -15.25
C SER A 9 -3.04 4.34 -15.60
N ILE A 10 -1.74 4.24 -15.87
CA ILE A 10 -1.03 2.98 -16.19
C ILE A 10 -1.20 1.96 -15.04
N TRP A 11 -1.72 2.40 -13.91
CA TRP A 11 -2.03 1.64 -12.71
C TRP A 11 -3.52 1.80 -12.40
N SER A 12 -4.33 0.82 -12.80
CA SER A 12 -5.71 0.74 -12.31
C SER A 12 -5.67 0.15 -10.89
N SER A 13 -6.58 0.60 -10.01
CA SER A 13 -6.66 0.11 -8.61
C SER A 13 -6.66 -1.42 -8.53
N SER A 14 -7.30 -2.08 -9.50
CA SER A 14 -7.37 -3.53 -9.64
C SER A 14 -6.02 -4.20 -9.94
N VAL A 15 -5.13 -3.55 -10.71
CA VAL A 15 -3.80 -4.11 -11.03
C VAL A 15 -2.88 -4.03 -9.81
N ILE A 16 -2.97 -2.94 -9.04
CA ILE A 16 -2.22 -2.76 -7.79
C ILE A 16 -2.68 -3.80 -6.75
N GLU A 17 -3.98 -4.01 -6.62
CA GLU A 17 -4.57 -4.99 -5.71
C GLU A 17 -4.11 -6.43 -6.04
N GLU A 18 -4.17 -6.82 -7.32
CA GLU A 18 -3.74 -8.15 -7.74
C GLU A 18 -2.25 -8.41 -7.49
N GLU A 19 -1.40 -7.40 -7.70
CA GLU A 19 0.04 -7.50 -7.44
C GLU A 19 0.34 -7.66 -5.94
N PHE A 20 -0.32 -6.86 -5.09
CA PHE A 20 -0.16 -6.98 -3.64
C PHE A 20 -0.66 -8.32 -3.12
N ASN A 21 -1.80 -8.82 -3.60
CA ASN A 21 -2.32 -10.12 -3.21
C ASN A 21 -1.33 -11.25 -3.56
N LYS A 22 -0.79 -11.26 -4.78
CA LYS A 22 0.24 -12.23 -5.18
C LYS A 22 1.46 -12.21 -4.27
N ARG A 23 1.95 -11.02 -3.92
CA ARG A 23 3.11 -10.86 -3.02
C ARG A 23 2.79 -11.33 -1.60
N VAL A 24 1.62 -10.99 -1.06
CA VAL A 24 1.19 -11.44 0.27
C VAL A 24 1.07 -12.95 0.33
N ASP A 25 0.39 -13.57 -0.65
CA ASP A 25 0.20 -15.02 -0.70
C ASP A 25 1.54 -15.76 -0.75
N THR A 26 2.49 -15.24 -1.54
CA THR A 26 3.84 -15.77 -1.62
C THR A 26 4.55 -15.71 -0.26
N GLU A 27 4.55 -14.55 0.40
CA GLU A 27 5.26 -14.41 1.68
C GLU A 27 4.60 -15.17 2.83
N VAL A 28 3.27 -15.28 2.85
CA VAL A 28 2.55 -16.11 3.82
C VAL A 28 2.87 -17.59 3.63
N THR A 29 2.96 -18.04 2.37
CA THR A 29 3.37 -19.42 2.06
C THR A 29 4.80 -19.68 2.53
N ASN A 30 5.74 -18.79 2.19
CA ASN A 30 7.14 -18.88 2.63
C ASN A 30 7.27 -18.89 4.17
N LEU A 31 6.45 -18.09 4.86
CA LEU A 31 6.42 -18.03 6.32
C LEU A 31 5.97 -19.37 6.91
N ALA A 32 4.90 -19.96 6.37
CA ALA A 32 4.38 -21.24 6.80
C ALA A 32 5.36 -22.39 6.55
N GLU A 33 5.98 -22.43 5.36
CA GLU A 33 6.99 -23.43 5.00
C GLU A 33 8.23 -23.32 5.89
N SER A 34 8.74 -22.11 6.11
CA SER A 34 9.90 -21.86 6.98
C SER A 34 9.61 -22.29 8.42
N PHE A 35 8.40 -22.04 8.93
CA PHE A 35 7.98 -22.52 10.25
C PHE A 35 7.90 -24.05 10.32
N MET A 36 7.38 -24.69 9.27
CA MET A 36 7.29 -26.14 9.19
C MET A 36 8.68 -26.78 9.19
N GLU A 37 9.64 -26.20 8.47
CA GLU A 37 11.04 -26.66 8.45
C GLU A 37 11.71 -26.55 9.82
N ILE A 38 11.41 -25.50 10.60
CA ILE A 38 11.89 -25.37 11.98
C ILE A 38 11.32 -26.50 12.86
N ILE A 39 10.02 -26.79 12.73
CA ILE A 39 9.36 -27.86 13.49
C ILE A 39 9.96 -29.23 13.13
N GLU A 40 10.20 -29.47 11.84
CA GLU A 40 10.83 -30.71 11.37
C GLU A 40 12.27 -30.85 11.87
N ALA A 41 13.08 -29.78 11.81
CA ALA A 41 14.44 -29.78 12.32
C ALA A 41 14.51 -30.01 13.84
N ALA A 42 13.49 -29.55 14.58
CA ALA A 42 13.37 -29.73 16.02
C ALA A 42 12.89 -31.14 16.44
N ARG A 43 12.36 -31.96 15.51
CA ARG A 43 12.00 -33.36 15.82
C ARG A 43 13.26 -34.20 16.04
N THR A 44 13.41 -34.73 17.25
CA THR A 44 14.55 -35.56 17.68
C THR A 44 14.36 -37.06 17.43
N GLN A 45 13.47 -37.48 16.52
CA GLN A 45 13.20 -38.92 16.33
C GLN A 45 14.36 -39.65 15.66
N THR A 46 15.20 -40.25 16.48
CA THR A 46 15.86 -41.53 16.19
C THR A 46 14.80 -42.64 16.33
N PRO A 47 14.62 -43.54 15.34
CA PRO A 47 13.61 -44.61 15.40
C PRO A 47 13.80 -45.62 16.55
N GLU A 48 14.90 -45.54 17.31
CA GLU A 48 15.18 -46.38 18.48
C GLU A 48 14.67 -45.81 19.81
N ASP A 49 14.37 -44.51 19.90
CA ASP A 49 13.97 -43.87 21.16
C ASP A 49 12.45 -43.85 21.36
N THR A 50 11.90 -45.04 21.55
CA THR A 50 10.51 -45.18 22.01
C THR A 50 10.44 -44.70 23.47
N LEU A 51 9.37 -43.97 23.85
CA LEU A 51 9.08 -43.49 25.21
C LEU A 51 9.40 -44.45 26.39
N PRO A 52 9.31 -45.80 26.26
CA PRO A 52 9.71 -46.74 27.30
C PRO A 52 11.20 -46.72 27.66
N ALA A 53 12.10 -46.27 26.78
CA ALA A 53 13.54 -46.24 27.03
C ALA A 53 13.95 -45.15 28.03
N ARG A 54 13.24 -44.01 28.03
CA ARG A 54 13.49 -42.90 28.98
C ARG A 54 13.02 -43.19 30.41
N LEU A 55 12.17 -44.21 30.61
CA LEU A 55 11.62 -44.56 31.92
C LEU A 55 12.40 -45.65 32.68
N LYS A 56 13.41 -46.27 32.06
CA LYS A 56 14.24 -47.28 32.75
C LYS A 56 15.35 -46.60 33.56
N LEU A 57 15.20 -46.70 34.88
CA LEU A 57 16.17 -46.34 35.93
C LEU A 57 17.58 -46.93 35.63
N PRO A 58 18.69 -46.24 35.94
CA PRO A 58 20.02 -46.68 35.56
C PRO A 58 20.39 -47.91 36.38
N THR A 59 20.43 -49.07 35.73
CA THR A 59 21.11 -50.24 36.29
C THR A 59 22.45 -50.34 35.58
N SER A 60 23.51 -50.41 36.36
CA SER A 60 24.91 -50.38 35.96
C SER A 60 25.23 -51.38 34.85
N GLU A 61 25.91 -50.94 33.80
CA GLU A 61 27.29 -51.34 33.48
C GLU A 61 27.66 -51.00 32.02
N SER A 62 28.86 -50.44 31.87
CA SER A 62 29.72 -50.49 30.69
C SER A 62 29.31 -49.73 29.42
N LYS A 63 29.92 -48.55 29.23
CA LYS A 63 30.89 -48.19 28.15
C LYS A 63 30.96 -46.66 28.07
N PRO A 64 32.14 -46.03 28.00
CA PRO A 64 32.22 -44.58 27.84
C PRO A 64 31.46 -44.19 26.56
N PRO A 65 30.63 -43.12 26.58
CA PRO A 65 29.91 -42.68 25.39
C PRO A 65 30.97 -42.24 24.39
N THR A 66 31.26 -43.11 23.43
CA THR A 66 32.06 -42.74 22.27
C THR A 66 31.12 -41.86 21.47
N LEU A 67 31.21 -40.54 21.65
CA LEU A 67 30.48 -39.56 20.86
C LEU A 67 30.71 -39.90 19.39
N HIS A 68 29.69 -40.48 18.75
CA HIS A 68 29.75 -40.88 17.36
C HIS A 68 29.93 -39.60 16.55
N ILE A 69 31.01 -39.51 15.78
CA ILE A 69 31.34 -38.31 14.97
C ILE A 69 30.15 -37.96 14.06
N ASP A 70 29.43 -38.97 13.59
CA ASP A 70 28.21 -38.87 12.80
C ASP A 70 27.08 -38.09 13.51
N ASP A 71 26.94 -38.24 14.82
CA ASP A 71 25.92 -37.53 15.62
C ASP A 71 26.20 -36.02 15.70
N LYS A 72 27.48 -35.63 15.74
CA LYS A 72 27.88 -34.22 15.73
C LYS A 72 27.61 -33.56 14.38
N HIS A 73 27.88 -34.27 13.27
CA HIS A 73 27.60 -33.76 11.93
C HIS A 73 26.10 -33.60 11.67
N ILE A 74 25.29 -34.57 12.11
CA ILE A 74 23.82 -34.51 12.00
C ILE A 74 23.24 -33.39 12.87
N THR A 75 23.73 -33.24 14.11
CA THR A 75 23.28 -32.16 15.01
C THR A 75 23.64 -30.78 14.46
N LEU A 76 24.84 -30.62 13.91
CA LEU A 76 25.27 -29.38 13.27
C LEU A 76 24.41 -29.09 12.03
N GLN A 77 24.14 -30.09 11.19
CA GLN A 77 23.28 -29.95 10.01
C GLN A 77 21.86 -29.50 10.38
N LYS A 78 21.25 -30.10 11.40
CA LYS A 78 19.93 -29.69 11.91
C LYS A 78 19.94 -28.25 12.43
N THR A 79 20.99 -27.88 13.16
CA THR A 79 21.14 -26.52 13.69
C THR A 79 21.25 -25.49 12.56
N THR A 80 22.09 -25.75 11.56
CA THR A 80 22.22 -24.87 10.39
C THR A 80 20.91 -24.77 9.62
N ARG A 81 20.20 -25.89 9.42
CA ARG A 81 18.89 -25.90 8.74
C ARG A 81 17.85 -25.06 9.48
N MET A 82 17.78 -25.20 10.81
CA MET A 82 16.91 -24.38 11.65
C MET A 82 17.26 -22.89 11.58
N GLN A 83 18.56 -22.55 11.57
CA GLN A 83 19.02 -21.16 11.43
C GLN A 83 18.63 -20.56 10.07
N VAL A 84 18.80 -21.31 8.98
CA VAL A 84 18.40 -20.88 7.63
C VAL A 84 16.88 -20.67 7.56
N ALA A 85 16.09 -21.61 8.07
CA ALA A 85 14.64 -21.49 8.10
C ALA A 85 14.19 -20.28 8.95
N THR A 86 14.84 -20.03 10.08
CA THR A 86 14.58 -18.84 10.92
C THR A 86 14.92 -17.54 10.19
N ALA A 87 16.04 -17.49 9.45
CA ALA A 87 16.41 -16.32 8.65
C ALA A 87 15.42 -16.07 7.51
N SER A 88 14.97 -17.13 6.83
CA SER A 88 13.93 -17.07 5.80
C SER A 88 12.62 -16.54 6.37
N LEU A 89 12.21 -17.03 7.54
CA LEU A 89 11.02 -16.59 8.25
C LEU A 89 11.04 -15.09 8.57
N VAL A 90 12.16 -14.60 9.10
CA VAL A 90 12.35 -13.17 9.40
C VAL A 90 12.29 -12.34 8.12
N LYS A 91 12.95 -12.79 7.04
CA LYS A 91 12.93 -12.13 5.74
C LYS A 91 11.51 -12.01 5.17
N SER A 92 10.70 -13.07 5.23
CA SER A 92 9.30 -13.01 4.79
C SER A 92 8.47 -12.07 5.66
N SER A 93 8.74 -12.02 6.96
CA SER A 93 8.09 -11.06 7.88
C SER A 93 8.45 -9.61 7.54
N GLU A 94 9.71 -9.33 7.23
CA GLU A 94 10.16 -8.01 6.76
C GLU A 94 9.53 -7.64 5.41
N SER A 95 9.43 -8.60 4.49
CA SER A 95 8.77 -8.40 3.18
C SER A 95 7.30 -8.01 3.35
N LEU A 96 6.56 -8.67 4.25
CA LEU A 96 5.18 -8.31 4.60
C LEU A 96 5.06 -6.90 5.19
N LEU A 97 6.02 -6.48 6.02
CA LEU A 97 6.09 -5.12 6.55
C LEU A 97 6.37 -4.07 5.45
N SER A 98 7.20 -4.42 4.46
CA SER A 98 7.43 -3.58 3.28
C SER A 98 6.15 -3.42 2.46
N ILE A 99 5.46 -4.53 2.16
CA ILE A 99 4.17 -4.53 1.45
C ILE A 99 3.16 -3.64 2.16
N THR A 100 3.04 -3.75 3.49
CA THR A 100 2.16 -2.90 4.30
C THR A 100 2.50 -1.42 4.17
N SER A 101 3.79 -1.08 4.16
CA SER A 101 4.26 0.31 4.06
C SER A 101 4.04 0.89 2.65
N GLU A 102 4.23 0.08 1.62
CA GLU A 102 3.93 0.44 0.23
C GLU A 102 2.42 0.66 0.03
N LEU A 103 1.58 -0.24 0.55
CA LEU A 103 0.12 -0.13 0.47
C LEU A 103 -0.39 1.13 1.16
N LYS A 104 0.14 1.47 2.34
CA LYS A 104 -0.14 2.75 3.02
C LYS A 104 0.22 3.95 2.14
N ARG A 105 1.40 3.94 1.50
CA ARG A 105 1.79 5.03 0.58
C ARG A 105 0.80 5.13 -0.57
N CYS A 106 0.45 4.02 -1.22
CA CYS A 106 -0.47 4.00 -2.35
C CYS A 106 -1.85 4.56 -1.97
N LEU A 107 -2.43 4.14 -0.84
CA LEU A 107 -3.73 4.64 -0.39
C LEU A 107 -3.70 6.13 -0.07
N VAL A 108 -2.70 6.56 0.69
CA VAL A 108 -2.54 7.98 1.08
C VAL A 108 -2.35 8.87 -0.16
N LEU A 109 -1.49 8.46 -1.10
CA LEU A 109 -1.25 9.21 -2.34
C LEU A 109 -2.47 9.24 -3.27
N ASN A 110 -3.24 8.14 -3.33
CA ASN A 110 -4.45 8.08 -4.15
C ASN A 110 -5.49 9.10 -3.65
N ASP A 111 -5.72 9.14 -2.34
CA ASP A 111 -6.66 10.10 -1.73
C ASP A 111 -6.26 11.55 -2.03
N TYR A 112 -4.98 11.90 -1.93
CA TYR A 112 -4.51 13.24 -2.29
C TYR A 112 -4.69 13.55 -3.77
N ALA A 113 -4.41 12.61 -4.67
CA ALA A 113 -4.57 12.82 -6.10
C ALA A 113 -6.05 13.05 -6.47
N ALA A 114 -6.95 12.24 -5.92
CA ALA A 114 -8.40 12.36 -6.11
C ALA A 114 -8.93 13.68 -5.53
N LEU A 115 -8.52 14.02 -4.31
CA LEU A 115 -8.88 15.27 -3.66
C LEU A 115 -8.39 16.48 -4.47
N ASN A 116 -7.14 16.46 -4.92
CA ASN A 116 -6.57 17.53 -5.75
C ASN A 116 -7.29 17.67 -7.11
N ALA A 117 -7.76 16.57 -7.70
CA ALA A 117 -8.59 16.63 -8.90
C ALA A 117 -9.94 17.32 -8.63
N SER A 118 -10.62 16.95 -7.54
CA SER A 118 -11.86 17.59 -7.08
C SER A 118 -11.68 19.09 -6.79
N VAL A 119 -10.63 19.46 -6.05
CA VAL A 119 -10.30 20.86 -5.75
C VAL A 119 -10.05 21.66 -7.02
N ARG A 120 -9.30 21.11 -7.99
CA ARG A 120 -9.06 21.77 -9.28
C ARG A 120 -10.33 21.94 -10.09
N ALA A 121 -11.20 20.94 -10.14
CA ALA A 121 -12.49 21.02 -10.83
C ALA A 121 -13.38 22.12 -10.21
N ARG A 122 -13.49 22.15 -8.88
CA ARG A 122 -14.25 23.19 -8.17
C ARG A 122 -13.66 24.57 -8.38
N ARG A 123 -12.34 24.71 -8.36
CA ARG A 123 -11.66 25.99 -8.65
C ARG A 123 -11.98 26.48 -10.06
N ALA A 124 -11.93 25.59 -11.05
CA ALA A 124 -12.29 25.94 -12.44
C ALA A 124 -13.75 26.39 -12.55
N GLN A 125 -14.67 25.71 -11.86
CA GLN A 125 -16.09 26.09 -11.82
C GLN A 125 -16.30 27.47 -11.20
N ILE A 126 -15.66 27.76 -10.07
CA ILE A 126 -15.75 29.07 -9.40
C ILE A 126 -15.21 30.17 -10.30
N LEU A 127 -14.06 29.96 -10.96
CA LEU A 127 -13.49 30.94 -11.90
C LEU A 127 -14.42 31.19 -13.09
N ALA A 128 -15.06 30.16 -13.63
CA ALA A 128 -16.04 30.30 -14.70
C ALA A 128 -17.28 31.10 -14.24
N GLN A 129 -17.80 30.83 -13.04
CA GLN A 129 -18.90 31.59 -12.46
C GLN A 129 -18.50 33.05 -12.21
N GLN A 130 -17.31 33.29 -11.67
CA GLN A 130 -16.79 34.63 -11.46
C GLN A 130 -16.66 35.40 -12.77
N SER A 131 -16.18 34.77 -13.85
CA SER A 131 -16.11 35.38 -15.17
C SER A 131 -17.50 35.78 -15.67
N LYS A 132 -18.49 34.88 -15.54
CA LYS A 132 -19.88 35.16 -15.93
C LYS A 132 -20.48 36.33 -15.16
N ILE A 133 -20.26 36.38 -13.84
CA ILE A 133 -20.74 37.48 -13.00
C ILE A 133 -20.11 38.81 -13.44
N LYS A 134 -18.79 38.83 -13.69
CA LYS A 134 -18.10 40.03 -14.17
C LYS A 134 -18.65 40.51 -15.52
N GLU A 135 -18.89 39.59 -16.44
CA GLU A 135 -19.49 39.90 -17.74
C GLU A 135 -20.88 40.52 -17.60
N THR A 136 -21.74 39.94 -16.74
CA THR A 136 -23.07 40.51 -16.46
C THR A 136 -23.01 41.87 -15.78
N LEU A 137 -22.00 42.10 -14.93
CA LEU A 137 -21.84 43.35 -14.21
C LEU A 137 -21.38 44.47 -15.15
N SER A 138 -20.41 44.19 -16.03
CA SER A 138 -20.00 45.11 -17.09
C SER A 138 -21.17 45.48 -18.01
N GLY A 139 -21.99 44.50 -18.42
CA GLY A 139 -23.15 44.77 -19.26
C GLY A 139 -24.22 45.63 -18.57
N LEU A 140 -24.36 45.52 -17.25
CA LEU A 140 -25.26 46.39 -16.47
C LEU A 140 -24.68 47.80 -16.30
N GLU A 141 -23.36 47.93 -16.11
CA GLU A 141 -22.67 49.22 -16.07
C GLU A 141 -22.85 49.98 -17.39
N ASP A 142 -22.68 49.30 -18.53
CA ASP A 142 -22.88 49.88 -19.87
C ASP A 142 -24.33 50.35 -20.06
N ALA A 143 -25.30 49.49 -19.73
CA ALA A 143 -26.72 49.84 -19.84
C ALA A 143 -27.12 51.03 -18.95
N LEU A 144 -26.55 51.12 -17.75
CA LEU A 144 -26.78 52.27 -16.85
C LEU A 144 -26.15 53.55 -17.41
N GLY A 145 -24.97 53.47 -18.02
CA GLY A 145 -24.33 54.57 -18.73
C GLY A 145 -25.17 55.08 -19.89
N ASP A 146 -25.73 54.18 -20.70
CA ASP A 146 -26.63 54.52 -21.80
C ASP A 146 -27.91 55.22 -21.31
N VAL A 147 -28.52 54.72 -20.23
CA VAL A 147 -29.72 55.34 -19.63
C VAL A 147 -29.39 56.73 -19.09
N THR A 148 -28.26 56.88 -18.38
CA THR A 148 -27.86 58.16 -17.79
C THR A 148 -27.60 59.21 -18.86
N THR A 149 -26.84 58.87 -19.90
CA THR A 149 -26.57 59.79 -21.02
C THR A 149 -27.83 60.10 -21.84
N GLY A 150 -28.75 59.13 -21.98
CA GLY A 150 -30.06 59.33 -22.59
C GLY A 150 -30.93 60.33 -21.80
N LEU A 151 -30.95 60.19 -20.47
CA LEU A 151 -31.66 61.12 -19.57
C LEU A 151 -31.05 62.52 -19.59
N GLU A 152 -29.72 62.64 -19.55
CA GLU A 152 -29.02 63.93 -19.67
C GLU A 152 -29.40 64.65 -20.97
N LYS A 153 -29.38 63.94 -22.10
CA LYS A 153 -29.80 64.50 -23.40
C LYS A 153 -31.25 64.95 -23.39
N ALA A 154 -32.16 64.13 -22.86
CA ALA A 154 -33.59 64.47 -22.80
C ALA A 154 -33.84 65.72 -21.93
N LEU A 155 -33.14 65.82 -20.79
CA LEU A 155 -33.22 66.99 -19.90
C LEU A 155 -32.68 68.25 -20.59
N PHE A 156 -31.53 68.17 -21.26
CA PHE A 156 -30.93 69.31 -21.94
C PHE A 156 -31.79 69.81 -23.11
N VAL A 157 -32.36 68.89 -23.91
CA VAL A 157 -33.27 69.23 -25.00
C VAL A 157 -34.54 69.91 -24.48
N SER A 158 -35.10 69.43 -23.37
CA SER A 158 -36.27 70.03 -22.71
C SER A 158 -35.99 71.42 -22.11
N SER A 159 -34.74 71.78 -21.85
CA SER A 159 -34.36 73.08 -21.31
C SER A 159 -34.08 74.13 -22.39
N THR A 160 -33.97 73.73 -23.66
CA THR A 160 -33.60 74.61 -24.78
C THR A 160 -34.74 74.88 -25.78
N GLY A 161 -35.97 74.44 -25.48
CA GLY A 161 -37.19 74.76 -26.22
C GLY A 161 -38.16 75.58 -25.38
#